data_AF-A0AAF0J650-F1
#
_entry.id   AF-A0AAF0J650-F1
#
_cell.length_a   1.000
_cell.length_b   1.000
_cell.length_c   1.000
_cell.angle_alpha   90.00
_cell.angle_beta   90.00
_cell.angle_gamma   90.00
#
_symmetry.space_group_name_H-M   'P 1'
#
loop_
_entity.id
_entity.type
_entity.pdbx_description
1 polymer ?
#
loop_
_entity_poly.entity_id
_entity_poly.type
_entity_poly.pdbx_seq_one_letter_code
_entity_poly.pdbx_strand_id
1 'polypeptide(L)'
;MEVAATDRLAATLQRIQSSGDQEKGEPGTPEPPSEERSTQDNAGANAGEYPQTFSEIAELIASGKTDGIPNTRDIPLEINPDPPSESTMERPRKPWET
;
A
#
# COMPACT_ATOMS: atom_id res chain seq x y z
N MET A 1 22.78 -62.57 -12.00
CA MET A 1 21.63 -62.58 -11.09
C MET A 1 21.87 -61.45 -10.10
N GLU A 2 21.20 -60.29 -10.20
CA GLU A 2 19.80 -60.06 -9.76
C GLU A 2 19.68 -60.51 -8.29
N VAL A 3 19.38 -59.71 -7.27
CA VAL A 3 18.59 -58.47 -7.11
C VAL A 3 18.89 -57.92 -5.69
N ALA A 4 18.58 -56.64 -5.45
CA ALA A 4 18.10 -56.06 -4.17
C ALA A 4 18.72 -54.69 -3.85
N ALA A 5 18.42 -53.69 -4.66
CA ALA A 5 18.63 -52.29 -4.30
C ALA A 5 17.41 -51.42 -4.65
N THR A 6 16.20 -52.00 -4.56
CA THR A 6 14.95 -51.35 -4.98
C THR A 6 13.97 -51.08 -3.84
N ASP A 7 14.28 -51.47 -2.61
CA ASP A 7 13.31 -51.38 -1.51
C ASP A 7 13.27 -50.03 -0.76
N ARG A 8 14.19 -49.10 -1.07
CA ARG A 8 14.22 -47.77 -0.42
C ARG A 8 13.49 -46.66 -1.17
N LEU A 9 13.00 -46.94 -2.38
CA LEU A 9 12.28 -45.95 -3.18
C LEU A 9 10.75 -46.01 -3.02
N ALA A 10 10.17 -47.15 -2.63
CA ALA A 10 8.73 -47.29 -2.51
C ALA A 10 8.14 -46.52 -1.30
N ALA A 11 8.87 -46.44 -0.18
CA ALA A 11 8.36 -45.82 1.05
C ALA A 11 8.20 -44.29 0.97
N THR A 12 8.94 -43.61 0.08
CA THR A 12 8.86 -42.15 -0.08
C THR A 12 7.65 -41.73 -0.90
N LEU A 13 7.18 -42.57 -1.83
CA LEU A 13 6.06 -42.23 -2.72
C LEU A 13 4.69 -42.36 -2.04
N GLN A 14 4.58 -43.13 -0.95
CA GLN A 14 3.30 -43.29 -0.23
C GLN A 14 2.95 -42.09 0.66
N ARG A 15 3.91 -41.21 1.00
CA ARG A 15 3.65 -40.03 1.85
C ARG A 15 2.95 -38.89 1.11
N ILE A 16 3.11 -38.85 -0.21
CA ILE A 16 2.68 -37.70 -1.03
C ILE A 16 1.18 -37.78 -1.37
N GLN A 17 0.52 -38.94 -1.16
CA GLN A 17 -0.88 -39.15 -1.57
C GLN A 17 -1.94 -38.97 -0.46
N SER A 18 -1.57 -38.53 0.75
CA SER A 18 -2.54 -38.30 1.83
C SER A 18 -2.43 -36.90 2.42
N SER A 19 -3.15 -35.96 1.81
CA SER A 19 -4.00 -34.96 2.47
C SER A 19 -4.56 -34.03 1.40
N GLY A 20 -5.60 -34.51 0.72
CA GLY A 20 -6.65 -33.62 0.23
C GLY A 20 -7.63 -33.45 1.38
N ASP A 21 -7.58 -32.31 2.05
CA ASP A 21 -8.71 -31.84 2.85
C ASP A 21 -8.88 -30.34 2.61
N GLN A 22 -10.14 -29.97 2.58
CA GLN A 22 -10.71 -28.95 1.73
C GLN A 22 -11.27 -27.87 2.63
N GLU A 23 -10.45 -26.88 3.00
CA GLU A 23 -10.99 -25.70 3.69
C GLU A 23 -11.43 -24.66 2.67
N LYS A 24 -12.76 -24.65 2.44
CA LYS A 24 -13.48 -23.52 1.89
C LYS A 24 -13.15 -22.26 2.71
N GLY A 25 -12.41 -21.35 2.10
CA GLY A 25 -12.23 -19.97 2.58
C GLY A 25 -12.27 -19.04 1.37
N GLU A 26 -13.39 -18.35 1.27
CA GLU A 26 -13.76 -17.17 0.47
C GLU A 26 -12.67 -16.49 -0.38
N PRO A 27 -13.01 -15.99 -1.60
CA PRO A 27 -12.10 -15.11 -2.34
C PRO A 27 -11.94 -13.82 -1.53
N GLY A 28 -10.90 -13.77 -0.71
CA GLY A 28 -10.41 -12.54 -0.11
C GLY A 28 -9.97 -11.63 -1.26
N THR A 29 -10.91 -10.82 -1.75
CA THR A 29 -10.58 -9.54 -2.34
C THR A 29 -9.53 -8.92 -1.42
N PRO A 30 -8.32 -8.57 -1.90
CA PRO A 30 -7.47 -7.71 -1.11
C PRO A 30 -8.25 -6.40 -0.99
N GLU A 31 -8.97 -6.23 0.13
CA GLU A 31 -9.38 -4.93 0.59
C GLU A 31 -8.06 -4.17 0.74
N PRO A 32 -7.78 -3.16 -0.11
CA PRO A 32 -6.66 -2.30 0.18
C PRO A 32 -6.92 -1.74 1.59
N PRO A 33 -5.92 -1.67 2.49
CA PRO A 33 -6.12 -0.92 3.71
C PRO A 33 -6.65 0.45 3.27
N SER A 34 -7.89 0.75 3.64
CA SER A 34 -8.37 2.12 3.60
C SER A 34 -7.46 2.85 4.57
N GLU A 35 -6.35 3.37 4.02
CA GLU A 35 -5.65 4.48 4.60
C GLU A 35 -6.73 5.50 4.87
N GLU A 36 -7.13 5.63 6.13
CA GLU A 36 -7.71 6.85 6.64
C GLU A 36 -6.67 7.93 6.35
N ARG A 37 -6.67 8.44 5.11
CA ARG A 37 -6.13 9.75 4.81
C ARG A 37 -6.79 10.63 5.83
N SER A 38 -6.01 11.16 6.75
CA SER A 38 -6.43 12.28 7.56
C SER A 38 -6.87 13.36 6.58
N THR A 39 -8.18 13.41 6.33
CA THR A 39 -8.87 14.55 5.78
C THR A 39 -8.76 15.62 6.85
N GLN A 40 -7.57 16.22 6.93
CA GLN A 40 -7.38 17.51 7.56
C GLN A 40 -8.08 18.50 6.63
N ASP A 41 -9.39 18.55 6.78
CA ASP A 41 -10.32 19.47 6.14
C ASP A 41 -10.06 20.85 6.70
N ASN A 42 -8.93 21.46 6.35
CA ASN A 42 -8.85 22.90 6.41
C ASN A 42 -9.58 23.44 5.17
N ALA A 43 -10.90 23.50 5.31
CA ALA A 43 -11.83 24.19 4.42
C ALA A 43 -11.57 25.71 4.51
N GLY A 44 -10.41 26.13 4.03
CA GLY A 44 -10.00 27.53 3.93
C GLY A 44 -10.55 28.17 2.65
N ALA A 45 -11.84 28.51 2.69
CA ALA A 45 -12.38 29.73 2.09
C ALA A 45 -12.25 29.99 0.56
N ASN A 46 -12.35 28.99 -0.31
CA ASN A 46 -12.73 29.22 -1.71
C ASN A 46 -13.67 28.13 -2.22
N ALA A 47 -14.93 28.19 -1.80
CA ALA A 47 -16.04 27.44 -2.41
C ALA A 47 -16.43 28.07 -3.76
N GLY A 48 -15.43 28.29 -4.62
CA GLY A 48 -15.61 28.74 -6.00
C GLY A 48 -16.09 27.60 -6.88
N GLU A 49 -16.78 27.94 -7.96
CA GLU A 49 -17.25 26.98 -8.94
C GLU A 49 -16.05 26.31 -9.63
N TYR A 50 -16.08 24.97 -9.71
CA TYR A 50 -15.01 24.24 -10.37
C TYR A 50 -15.02 24.55 -11.87
N PRO A 51 -13.85 24.80 -12.49
CA PRO A 51 -13.77 24.93 -13.94
C PRO A 51 -14.32 23.67 -14.61
N GLN A 52 -15.01 23.84 -15.74
CA GLN A 52 -15.75 22.73 -16.35
C GLN A 52 -14.83 21.70 -17.00
N THR A 53 -13.61 22.09 -17.37
CA THR A 53 -12.68 21.23 -18.10
C THR A 53 -11.24 21.36 -17.62
N PHE A 54 -10.44 20.33 -17.90
CA PHE A 54 -9.01 20.34 -17.58
C PHE A 54 -8.23 21.43 -18.32
N SER A 55 -8.61 21.76 -19.56
CA SER A 55 -7.95 22.81 -20.34
C SER A 55 -8.03 24.17 -19.64
N GLU A 56 -9.18 24.47 -19.04
CA GLU A 56 -9.39 25.70 -18.28
C GLU A 56 -8.51 25.75 -17.02
N ILE A 57 -8.34 24.62 -16.32
CA ILE A 57 -7.39 24.50 -15.20
C ILE A 57 -5.96 24.77 -15.68
N ALA A 58 -5.55 24.17 -16.81
CA ALA A 58 -4.21 24.35 -17.35
C ALA A 58 -3.93 25.82 -17.73
N GLU A 59 -4.91 26.52 -18.29
CA GLU A 59 -4.81 27.95 -18.58
C GLU A 59 -4.71 28.81 -17.31
N LEU A 60 -5.46 28.49 -16.26
CA LEU A 60 -5.37 29.17 -14.97
C LEU A 60 -4.00 28.99 -14.31
N ILE A 61 -3.44 27.78 -14.37
CA ILE A 61 -2.07 27.50 -13.89
C ILE A 61 -1.05 28.26 -14.74
N ALA A 62 -1.14 28.18 -16.07
CA ALA A 62 -0.19 28.81 -16.99
C ALA A 62 -0.24 30.35 -16.89
N SER A 63 -1.40 30.93 -16.61
CA SER A 63 -1.58 32.37 -16.40
C SER A 63 -1.22 32.84 -14.99
N GLY A 64 -0.83 31.94 -14.09
CA GLY A 64 -0.46 32.25 -12.71
C GLY A 64 -1.65 32.62 -11.82
N LYS A 65 -2.89 32.35 -12.25
CA LYS A 65 -4.13 32.61 -11.50
C LYS A 65 -4.54 31.36 -10.71
N THR A 66 -3.62 30.82 -9.94
CA THR A 66 -3.84 29.60 -9.14
C THR A 66 -4.85 29.81 -8.00
N ASP A 67 -5.09 31.05 -7.59
CA ASP A 67 -6.13 31.44 -6.63
C ASP A 67 -7.56 31.14 -7.11
N GLY A 68 -7.75 31.00 -8.43
CA GLY A 68 -9.03 30.67 -9.05
C GLY A 68 -9.34 29.18 -9.05
N ILE A 69 -8.41 28.31 -8.65
CA ILE A 69 -8.59 26.86 -8.66
C ILE A 69 -9.06 26.41 -7.27
N PRO A 70 -10.31 25.94 -7.14
CA PRO A 70 -10.84 25.53 -5.84
C PRO A 70 -9.98 24.43 -5.21
N ASN A 71 -9.85 24.46 -3.88
CA ASN A 71 -9.06 23.52 -3.07
C ASN A 71 -7.54 23.51 -3.34
N THR A 72 -6.99 24.51 -4.01
CA THR A 72 -5.53 24.67 -4.12
C THR A 72 -4.95 25.25 -2.82
N ARG A 73 -3.89 24.62 -2.31
CA ARG A 73 -3.15 25.12 -1.13
C ARG A 73 -1.87 25.79 -1.61
N ASP A 74 -1.56 26.95 -1.05
CA ASP A 74 -0.23 27.53 -1.19
C ASP A 74 0.74 26.70 -0.33
N ILE A 75 1.70 26.05 -0.98
CA ILE A 75 2.72 25.21 -0.34
C ILE A 75 4.04 25.97 -0.42
N PRO A 76 4.59 26.46 0.71
CA PRO A 76 5.87 27.14 0.73
C PRO A 76 6.99 26.27 0.16
N LEU A 77 7.96 26.89 -0.52
CA LEU A 77 9.18 26.23 -1.00
C LEU A 77 10.21 25.99 0.12
N GLU A 78 9.74 25.77 1.34
CA GLU A 78 10.55 25.53 2.52
C GLU A 78 10.35 24.10 3.02
N ILE A 79 11.44 23.44 3.40
CA ILE A 79 11.35 22.14 4.06
C ILE A 79 10.89 22.33 5.50
N ASN A 80 10.08 21.41 6.01
CA ASN A 80 9.71 21.41 7.42
C ASN A 80 10.98 21.43 8.29
N PRO A 81 11.17 22.43 9.17
CA PRO A 81 12.35 22.52 10.04
C PRO A 81 12.34 21.47 11.16
N ASP A 82 11.20 20.85 11.46
CA ASP A 82 11.11 19.81 12.48
C ASP A 82 11.92 18.57 12.08
N PRO A 83 12.54 17.88 13.06
CA PRO A 83 13.21 16.63 12.78
C PRO A 83 12.21 15.60 12.23
N PRO A 84 12.66 14.66 11.38
CA PRO A 84 11.82 13.58 10.91
C PRO A 84 11.31 12.75 12.10
N SER A 85 10.11 12.21 11.96
CA SER A 85 9.55 11.31 12.97
C SER A 85 10.41 10.06 13.10
N GLU A 86 10.78 9.72 14.34
CA GLU A 86 11.45 8.47 14.67
C GLU A 86 10.44 7.34 14.84
N SER A 87 10.82 6.12 14.45
CA SER A 87 9.97 4.95 14.65
C SER A 87 9.92 4.58 16.13
N THR A 88 8.71 4.59 16.70
CA THR A 88 8.47 4.22 18.11
C THR A 88 8.16 2.73 18.28
N MET A 89 8.08 1.97 17.19
CA MET A 89 7.71 0.56 17.22
C MET A 89 8.91 -0.33 17.58
N GLU A 90 8.71 -1.26 18.52
CA GLU A 90 9.72 -2.26 18.85
C GLU A 90 9.96 -3.17 17.63
N ARG A 91 11.23 -3.30 17.22
CA ARG A 91 11.59 -4.22 16.14
C ARG A 91 11.73 -5.64 16.70
N PRO A 92 11.09 -6.65 16.10
CA PRO A 92 11.35 -8.03 16.45
C PRO A 92 12.84 -8.35 16.31
N ARG A 93 13.43 -8.92 17.36
CA ARG A 93 14.83 -9.33 17.35
C ARG A 93 15.06 -10.39 16.29
N LYS A 94 16.20 -10.30 15.62
CA LYS A 94 16.62 -11.39 14.73
C LYS A 94 16.96 -12.62 15.57
N PRO A 95 16.74 -13.84 15.04
CA PRO A 95 17.02 -15.08 15.79
C PRO A 95 18.48 -15.26 16.25
N TRP A 96 19.41 -14.51 15.66
CA TRP A 96 20.85 -14.54 15.97
C TRP A 96 21.30 -13.38 16.87
N GLU A 97 20.40 -12.46 17.23
CA GLU A 97 20.69 -11.40 18.19
C GLU A 97 20.47 -11.97 19.59
N THR A 98 21.54 -12.51 20.18
CA THR A 98 21.56 -12.97 21.59
C THR A 98 21.62 -11.78 22.52
#